data_AF-A0A094KYK2-F1
#
_entry.id   AF-A0A094KYK2-F1
#
_cell.length_a   1.000
_cell.length_b   1.000
_cell.length_c   1.000
_cell.angle_alpha   90.00
_cell.angle_beta   90.00
_cell.angle_gamma   90.00
#
_symmetry.space_group_name_H-M   'P 1'
#
loop_
_entity.id
_entity.type
_entity.pdbx_description
1 polymer ?
#
loop_
_entity_poly.entity_id
_entity_poly.type
_entity_poly.pdbx_seq_one_letter_code
_entity_poly.pdbx_strand_id
1 'polypeptide(L)'
;SLVEEFRKTLCALWQGSQTAFSPESLFYVVWKIMPNFRGYQQQDAHEFMRYLLDHLHLELQGGFNGVSRSVILQENSSLSASNKCCINGASTVVTAIFGGILQNEVNCLICGTESRKFDPFLDIPSQFRNKRTKNQENGPMCTLRDCLRSFTDLEELDETELYMCHKCKKKQKSTKKFWIQKLPKVLCLHLKRFHWTAYLRNKVDTYVEFPLRGLDMKCYLLEPENSGPESCLYDLAAVVVHHGSGVGSGHYTAYAAHEGRWFHFNDSTVTLTDEETVVKAKAYILFYVERQAKSGSDKL
;
A
#
# COMPACT_ATOMS: atom_id res chain seq x y z
N SER A 1 -16.92 -17.27 -8.26
CA SER A 1 -16.86 -16.03 -7.45
C SER A 1 -15.47 -15.42 -7.63
N LEU A 2 -15.16 -14.23 -7.11
CA LEU A 2 -13.84 -13.61 -7.34
C LEU A 2 -12.73 -14.42 -6.68
N VAL A 3 -12.95 -14.90 -5.45
CA VAL A 3 -11.96 -15.68 -4.71
C VAL A 3 -11.62 -16.97 -5.45
N GLU A 4 -12.62 -17.66 -5.98
CA GLU A 4 -12.41 -18.95 -6.66
C GLU A 4 -11.65 -18.78 -7.98
N GLU A 5 -12.00 -17.80 -8.81
CA GLU A 5 -11.27 -17.56 -10.06
C GLU A 5 -9.85 -17.03 -9.81
N PHE A 6 -9.66 -16.23 -8.77
CA PHE A 6 -8.34 -15.79 -8.35
C PHE A 6 -7.49 -16.98 -7.86
N ARG A 7 -8.06 -17.87 -7.04
CA ARG A 7 -7.40 -19.10 -6.58
C ARG A 7 -7.01 -19.99 -7.77
N LYS A 8 -7.90 -20.24 -8.72
CA LYS A 8 -7.60 -21.01 -9.94
C LYS A 8 -6.46 -20.40 -10.73
N THR A 9 -6.45 -19.07 -10.89
CA THR A 9 -5.38 -18.34 -11.57
C THR A 9 -4.03 -18.55 -10.88
N LEU A 10 -3.98 -18.40 -9.54
CA LEU A 10 -2.75 -18.64 -8.77
C LEU A 10 -2.27 -20.10 -8.89
N CYS A 11 -3.18 -21.06 -8.79
CA CYS A 11 -2.85 -22.48 -8.96
C CYS A 11 -2.28 -22.76 -10.36
N ALA A 12 -2.88 -22.19 -11.42
CA ALA A 12 -2.41 -22.37 -12.79
C ALA A 12 -1.00 -21.79 -12.99
N LEU A 13 -0.74 -20.59 -12.44
CA LEU A 13 0.58 -19.95 -12.49
C LEU A 13 1.65 -20.78 -11.75
N TRP A 14 1.28 -21.45 -10.64
CA TRP A 14 2.22 -22.20 -9.81
C TRP A 14 2.45 -23.65 -10.26
N GLN A 15 1.61 -24.19 -11.14
CA GLN A 15 1.76 -25.55 -11.66
C GLN A 15 2.94 -25.71 -12.63
N GLY A 16 3.41 -24.61 -13.24
CA GLY A 16 4.54 -24.63 -14.18
C GLY A 16 4.30 -25.43 -15.47
N SER A 17 3.05 -25.75 -15.79
CA SER A 17 2.69 -26.57 -16.96
C SER A 17 2.68 -25.81 -18.28
N GLN A 18 2.66 -24.47 -18.23
CA GLN A 18 2.60 -23.59 -19.39
C GLN A 18 3.59 -22.43 -19.24
N THR A 19 4.05 -21.90 -20.37
CA THR A 19 4.94 -20.72 -20.40
C THR A 19 4.20 -19.41 -20.14
N ALA A 20 2.91 -19.36 -20.48
CA ALA A 20 2.02 -18.23 -20.21
C ALA A 20 0.60 -18.74 -19.93
N PHE A 21 -0.14 -17.99 -19.12
CA PHE A 21 -1.53 -18.29 -18.76
C PHE A 21 -2.43 -17.08 -19.06
N SER A 22 -3.55 -17.30 -19.76
CA SER A 22 -4.55 -16.25 -20.01
C SER A 22 -5.58 -16.22 -18.88
N PRO A 23 -5.69 -15.12 -18.09
CA PRO A 23 -6.62 -15.03 -16.96
C PRO A 23 -8.04 -14.61 -17.39
N GLU A 24 -8.55 -15.16 -18.49
CA GLU A 24 -9.83 -14.75 -19.10
C GLU A 24 -11.02 -14.90 -18.14
N SER A 25 -11.10 -16.03 -17.42
CA SER A 25 -12.19 -16.25 -16.45
C SER A 25 -12.14 -15.27 -15.28
N LEU A 26 -10.95 -14.94 -14.78
CA LEU A 26 -10.77 -13.92 -13.75
C LEU A 26 -11.18 -12.55 -14.27
N PHE A 27 -10.77 -12.21 -15.50
CA PHE A 27 -11.09 -10.94 -16.14
C PHE A 27 -12.60 -10.71 -16.29
N TYR A 28 -13.35 -11.72 -16.72
CA TYR A 28 -14.82 -11.65 -16.79
C TYR A 28 -15.48 -11.41 -15.41
N VAL A 29 -14.96 -12.06 -14.36
CA VAL A 29 -15.47 -11.86 -13.00
C VAL A 29 -15.16 -10.44 -12.49
N VAL A 30 -13.95 -9.94 -12.75
CA VAL A 30 -13.56 -8.56 -12.44
C VAL A 30 -14.51 -7.58 -13.12
N TRP A 31 -14.77 -7.72 -14.42
CA TRP A 31 -15.71 -6.85 -15.13
C TRP A 31 -17.13 -6.90 -14.60
N LYS A 32 -17.58 -8.06 -14.12
CA LYS A 32 -18.90 -8.21 -13.51
C LYS A 32 -19.00 -7.42 -12.20
N ILE A 33 -17.98 -7.50 -11.36
CA ILE A 33 -17.99 -6.98 -9.98
C ILE A 33 -17.49 -5.52 -9.89
N MET A 34 -16.59 -5.11 -10.78
CA MET A 34 -15.91 -3.82 -10.77
C MET A 34 -16.16 -3.08 -12.10
N PRO A 35 -17.30 -2.38 -12.26
CA PRO A 35 -17.71 -1.78 -13.53
C PRO A 35 -16.70 -0.77 -14.11
N ASN A 36 -15.93 -0.09 -13.27
CA ASN A 36 -14.92 0.89 -13.69
C ASN A 36 -13.78 0.26 -14.51
N PHE A 37 -13.52 -1.04 -14.35
CA PHE A 37 -12.50 -1.77 -15.09
C PHE A 37 -13.02 -2.41 -16.39
N ARG A 38 -14.30 -2.20 -16.75
CA ARG A 38 -14.88 -2.78 -17.97
C ARG A 38 -14.26 -2.19 -19.23
N GLY A 39 -14.08 -3.05 -20.23
CA GLY A 39 -13.50 -2.69 -21.51
C GLY A 39 -11.97 -2.77 -21.50
N TYR A 40 -11.39 -2.33 -22.61
CA TYR A 40 -9.97 -2.53 -22.92
C TYR A 40 -9.13 -1.26 -22.76
N GLN A 41 -9.64 -0.29 -21.99
CA GLN A 41 -8.89 0.91 -21.67
C GLN A 41 -7.79 0.57 -20.68
N GLN A 42 -6.69 1.32 -20.73
CA GLN A 42 -5.65 1.20 -19.73
C GLN A 42 -6.15 1.72 -18.38
N GLN A 43 -5.71 1.06 -17.31
CA GLN A 43 -6.18 1.29 -15.96
C GLN A 43 -5.00 1.47 -15.00
N ASP A 44 -5.26 2.02 -13.84
CA ASP A 44 -4.26 2.17 -12.79
C ASP A 44 -4.06 0.84 -12.04
N ALA A 45 -2.81 0.35 -12.01
CA ALA A 45 -2.49 -0.91 -11.34
C ALA A 45 -2.71 -0.85 -9.81
N HIS A 46 -2.52 0.32 -9.19
CA HIS A 46 -2.75 0.51 -7.75
C HIS A 46 -4.25 0.49 -7.45
N GLU A 47 -5.05 1.16 -8.27
CA GLU A 47 -6.51 1.12 -8.16
C GLU A 47 -7.01 -0.32 -8.31
N PHE A 48 -6.58 -1.03 -9.36
CA PHE A 48 -6.96 -2.43 -9.58
C PHE A 48 -6.60 -3.33 -8.39
N MET A 49 -5.37 -3.24 -7.88
CA MET A 49 -4.93 -3.98 -6.71
C MET A 49 -5.81 -3.70 -5.50
N ARG A 50 -6.13 -2.43 -5.25
CA ARG A 50 -6.91 -2.04 -4.07
C ARG A 50 -8.34 -2.56 -4.12
N TYR A 51 -9.01 -2.46 -5.28
CA TYR A 51 -10.31 -3.07 -5.51
C TYR A 51 -10.26 -4.60 -5.39
N LEU A 52 -9.25 -5.25 -5.97
CA LEU A 52 -9.08 -6.69 -5.89
C LEU A 52 -8.97 -7.16 -4.43
N LEU A 53 -8.09 -6.54 -3.63
CA LEU A 53 -7.91 -6.89 -2.22
C LEU A 53 -9.16 -6.63 -1.38
N ASP A 54 -9.87 -5.51 -1.60
CA ASP A 54 -11.15 -5.23 -0.94
C ASP A 54 -12.20 -6.31 -1.22
N HIS A 55 -12.41 -6.63 -2.50
CA HIS A 55 -13.44 -7.59 -2.87
C HIS A 55 -13.08 -9.01 -2.42
N LEU A 56 -11.80 -9.40 -2.46
CA LEU A 56 -11.34 -10.66 -1.88
C LEU A 56 -11.59 -10.70 -0.36
N HIS A 57 -11.30 -9.61 0.35
CA HIS A 57 -11.55 -9.53 1.79
C HIS A 57 -13.04 -9.67 2.11
N LEU A 58 -13.90 -8.91 1.44
CA LEU A 58 -15.35 -8.93 1.65
C LEU A 58 -15.97 -10.30 1.32
N GLU A 59 -15.58 -10.92 0.20
CA GLU A 59 -16.11 -12.22 -0.20
C GLU A 59 -15.67 -13.32 0.79
N LEU A 60 -14.41 -13.29 1.24
CA LEU A 60 -13.93 -14.21 2.27
C LEU A 60 -14.63 -14.01 3.61
N GLN A 61 -14.93 -12.77 4.02
CA GLN A 61 -15.72 -12.50 5.22
C GLN A 61 -17.16 -13.01 5.10
N GLY A 62 -17.81 -12.82 3.96
CA GLY A 62 -19.17 -13.29 3.69
C GLY A 62 -19.29 -14.82 3.70
N GLY A 63 -18.23 -15.53 3.31
CA GLY A 63 -18.16 -17.00 3.41
C GLY A 63 -18.14 -17.53 4.86
N PHE A 64 -17.71 -16.73 5.84
CA PHE A 64 -17.75 -17.10 7.26
C PHE A 64 -19.10 -16.82 7.93
N ASN A 65 -19.90 -15.89 7.39
CA ASN A 65 -21.15 -15.44 7.97
C ASN A 65 -22.27 -15.52 6.93
N GLY A 66 -22.85 -16.70 6.71
CA GLY A 66 -23.92 -16.99 5.73
C GLY A 66 -25.24 -16.23 5.92
N VAL A 67 -25.18 -14.90 6.02
CA VAL A 67 -26.30 -13.97 6.10
C VAL A 67 -25.96 -12.77 5.21
N SER A 68 -26.73 -12.61 4.15
CA SER A 68 -26.74 -11.42 3.30
C SER A 68 -26.76 -10.15 4.14
N ARG A 69 -25.79 -9.24 3.93
CA ARG A 69 -25.87 -7.90 4.51
C ARG A 69 -26.27 -6.90 3.45
N SER A 70 -27.53 -6.50 3.52
CA SER A 70 -28.04 -5.28 2.94
C SER A 70 -27.20 -4.08 3.38
N VAL A 71 -26.97 -3.18 2.43
CA VAL A 71 -26.37 -1.86 2.63
C VAL A 71 -27.14 -1.11 3.72
N ILE A 72 -26.52 -0.85 4.87
CA ILE A 72 -26.98 0.21 5.78
C ILE A 72 -25.74 0.96 6.32
N LEU A 73 -25.63 2.20 5.86
CA LEU A 73 -25.00 3.30 6.57
C LEU A 73 -25.76 3.53 7.88
N GLN A 74 -25.10 3.44 9.03
CA GLN A 74 -25.62 4.12 10.21
C GLN A 74 -24.51 4.60 11.14
N GLU A 75 -24.48 5.91 11.31
CA GLU A 75 -23.81 6.64 12.38
C GLU A 75 -24.38 6.26 13.76
N ASN A 76 -23.51 6.43 14.76
CA ASN A 76 -23.78 6.53 16.20
C ASN A 76 -24.05 5.25 17.00
N SER A 77 -23.05 4.84 17.78
CA SER A 77 -23.21 4.64 19.22
C SER A 77 -21.85 4.46 19.92
N SER A 78 -21.74 5.15 21.05
CA SER A 78 -20.62 5.21 21.99
C SER A 78 -20.55 3.99 22.92
N LEU A 79 -19.33 3.74 23.43
CA LEU A 79 -18.95 2.90 24.60
C LEU A 79 -18.50 1.45 24.30
N SER A 80 -17.18 1.27 24.19
CA SER A 80 -16.36 0.39 25.05
C SER A 80 -14.94 0.28 24.47
N ALA A 81 -13.95 0.64 25.29
CA ALA A 81 -12.53 0.62 24.95
C ALA A 81 -11.98 -0.79 25.12
N SER A 82 -12.16 -1.63 24.11
CA SER A 82 -11.33 -2.81 23.83
C SER A 82 -11.67 -3.33 22.44
N ASN A 83 -10.66 -3.43 21.57
CA ASN A 83 -10.68 -4.20 20.32
C ASN A 83 -11.52 -3.70 19.12
N LYS A 84 -11.69 -2.39 18.92
CA LYS A 84 -12.09 -1.85 17.60
C LYS A 84 -10.86 -1.60 16.72
N CYS A 85 -10.15 -2.67 16.35
CA CYS A 85 -9.30 -2.65 15.17
C CYS A 85 -9.68 -3.79 14.23
N CYS A 86 -10.77 -3.57 13.52
CA CYS A 86 -11.10 -4.37 12.36
C CYS A 86 -11.75 -3.41 11.37
N ILE A 87 -11.23 -3.43 10.13
CA ILE A 87 -12.07 -3.17 8.96
C ILE A 87 -13.30 -4.06 9.17
N ASN A 88 -14.44 -3.47 9.53
CA ASN A 88 -15.64 -4.13 10.07
C ASN A 88 -15.78 -5.63 9.69
N GLY A 89 -15.36 -6.55 10.57
CA GLY A 89 -15.53 -8.00 10.38
C GLY A 89 -14.35 -8.86 10.85
N ALA A 90 -14.44 -10.18 10.61
CA ALA A 90 -13.40 -11.16 10.92
C ALA A 90 -12.13 -10.93 10.07
N SER A 91 -10.96 -11.24 10.63
CA SER A 91 -9.70 -11.21 9.87
C SER A 91 -9.73 -12.25 8.75
N THR A 92 -9.23 -11.88 7.56
CA THR A 92 -9.07 -12.81 6.44
C THR A 92 -7.60 -12.88 6.05
N VAL A 93 -7.24 -13.78 5.14
CA VAL A 93 -5.88 -13.89 4.60
C VAL A 93 -5.37 -12.55 4.05
N VAL A 94 -6.26 -11.71 3.49
CA VAL A 94 -5.89 -10.37 2.98
C VAL A 94 -5.38 -9.48 4.11
N THR A 95 -6.14 -9.33 5.21
CA THR A 95 -5.74 -8.48 6.33
C THR A 95 -4.65 -9.11 7.20
N ALA A 96 -4.50 -10.43 7.17
CA ALA A 96 -3.39 -11.12 7.82
C ALA A 96 -2.04 -10.90 7.11
N ILE A 97 -2.06 -10.76 5.77
CA ILE A 97 -0.86 -10.57 4.95
C ILE A 97 -0.54 -9.07 4.80
N PHE A 98 -1.50 -8.28 4.32
CA PHE A 98 -1.31 -6.88 3.93
C PHE A 98 -1.81 -5.87 4.98
N GLY A 99 -2.56 -6.32 5.99
CA GLY A 99 -3.22 -5.44 6.94
C GLY A 99 -2.28 -4.86 8.00
N GLY A 100 -2.14 -3.53 8.00
CA GLY A 100 -1.50 -2.76 9.07
C GLY A 100 -2.47 -1.77 9.73
N ILE A 101 -1.97 -1.03 10.71
CA ILE A 101 -2.73 0.00 11.44
C ILE A 101 -1.90 1.29 11.51
N LEU A 102 -2.48 2.38 11.05
CA LEU A 102 -1.98 3.74 11.25
C LEU A 102 -2.68 4.35 12.47
N GLN A 103 -1.93 5.14 13.24
CA GLN A 103 -2.49 6.10 14.18
C GLN A 103 -2.34 7.50 13.60
N ASN A 104 -3.47 8.14 13.32
CA ASN A 104 -3.56 9.53 12.90
C ASN A 104 -3.82 10.40 14.13
N GLU A 105 -2.94 11.36 14.37
CA GLU A 105 -3.00 12.29 15.49
C GLU A 105 -3.20 13.71 14.97
N VAL A 106 -4.23 14.40 15.47
CA VAL A 106 -4.52 15.79 15.14
C VAL A 106 -4.54 16.63 16.41
N ASN A 107 -3.69 17.64 16.47
CA ASN A 107 -3.57 18.56 17.61
C ASN A 107 -4.07 19.95 17.22
N CYS A 108 -5.09 20.44 17.93
CA CYS A 108 -5.63 21.78 17.71
C CYS A 108 -4.66 22.85 18.24
N LEU A 109 -4.19 23.75 17.37
CA LEU A 109 -3.23 24.79 17.73
C LEU A 109 -3.83 25.93 18.57
N ILE A 110 -5.16 25.98 18.72
CA ILE A 110 -5.84 27.03 19.47
C ILE A 110 -6.10 26.64 20.93
N CYS A 111 -6.46 25.38 21.19
CA CYS A 111 -6.83 24.93 22.54
C CYS A 111 -6.01 23.74 23.05
N GLY A 112 -5.06 23.24 22.26
CA GLY A 112 -4.19 22.10 22.60
C GLY A 112 -4.89 20.75 22.64
N THR A 113 -6.16 20.65 22.26
CA THR A 113 -6.88 19.37 22.28
C THR A 113 -6.35 18.43 21.20
N GLU A 114 -5.96 17.24 21.64
CA GLU A 114 -5.53 16.13 20.80
C GLU A 114 -6.72 15.25 20.39
N SER A 115 -6.66 14.73 19.17
CA SER A 115 -7.61 13.76 18.60
C SER A 115 -6.83 12.63 17.97
N ARG A 116 -7.14 11.39 18.33
CA ARG A 116 -6.49 10.19 17.80
C ARG A 116 -7.50 9.33 17.05
N LYS A 117 -7.10 8.84 15.88
CA LYS A 117 -7.87 7.88 15.09
C LYS A 117 -6.98 6.72 14.65
N PHE A 118 -7.50 5.52 14.74
CA PHE A 118 -6.82 4.31 14.27
C PHE A 118 -7.40 3.90 12.92
N ASP A 119 -6.58 3.98 11.89
CA ASP A 119 -6.97 3.75 10.50
C ASP A 119 -6.28 2.49 9.98
N PRO A 120 -7.03 1.39 9.73
CA PRO A 120 -6.44 0.21 9.10
C PRO A 120 -6.05 0.50 7.65
N PHE A 121 -4.96 -0.12 7.17
CA PHE A 121 -4.47 0.05 5.81
C PHE A 121 -4.06 -1.28 5.18
N LEU A 122 -4.08 -1.34 3.84
CA LEU A 122 -3.48 -2.43 3.05
C LEU A 122 -2.24 -1.98 2.27
N ASP A 123 -2.05 -0.68 2.12
CA ASP A 123 -0.92 -0.04 1.46
C ASP A 123 -0.64 1.32 2.10
N ILE A 124 0.61 1.79 1.97
CA ILE A 124 1.00 3.15 2.38
C ILE A 124 1.25 3.98 1.11
N PRO A 125 0.51 5.07 0.90
CA PRO A 125 0.78 6.00 -0.17
C PRO A 125 2.00 6.85 0.17
N SER A 126 3.03 6.75 -0.65
CA SER A 126 4.23 7.55 -0.52
C SER A 126 4.13 8.80 -1.37
N GLN A 127 4.24 9.96 -0.73
CA GLN A 127 4.23 11.25 -1.40
C GLN A 127 5.65 11.70 -1.75
N PHE A 128 5.81 12.23 -2.96
CA PHE A 128 7.05 12.84 -3.39
C PHE A 128 7.17 14.24 -2.79
N ARG A 129 7.92 14.40 -1.70
CA ARG A 129 8.37 15.74 -1.27
C ARG A 129 9.82 15.96 -1.69
N ASN A 130 10.01 16.60 -2.84
CA ASN A 130 11.30 17.17 -3.19
C ASN A 130 11.52 18.45 -2.38
N LYS A 131 12.18 18.34 -1.22
CA LYS A 131 12.77 19.52 -0.57
C LYS A 131 13.95 19.98 -1.43
N ARG A 132 13.71 20.89 -2.38
CA ARG A 132 14.80 21.58 -3.10
C ARG A 132 15.61 22.41 -2.09
N THR A 133 16.74 21.87 -1.62
CA THR A 133 17.77 22.71 -1.00
C THR A 133 18.48 23.46 -2.13
N LYS A 134 18.59 24.78 -2.02
CA LYS A 134 19.10 25.67 -3.08
C LYS A 134 20.57 25.43 -3.51
N ASN A 135 21.28 24.44 -2.93
CA ASN A 135 22.74 24.27 -3.06
C ASN A 135 23.20 22.87 -3.52
N GLN A 136 22.38 22.09 -4.26
CA GLN A 136 22.82 20.79 -4.80
C GLN A 136 23.03 20.86 -6.32
N GLU A 137 24.30 20.81 -6.75
CA GLU A 137 24.72 20.78 -8.17
C GLU A 137 24.45 19.42 -8.85
N ASN A 138 24.22 18.37 -8.07
CA ASN A 138 23.64 17.10 -8.55
C ASN A 138 22.20 17.06 -8.05
N GLY A 139 21.23 16.90 -8.97
CA GLY A 139 19.79 16.98 -8.64
C GLY A 139 19.39 16.13 -7.41
N PRO A 140 18.33 16.50 -6.67
CA PRO A 140 18.01 15.87 -5.41
C PRO A 140 17.69 14.38 -5.62
N MET A 141 18.53 13.49 -5.09
CA MET A 141 18.23 12.07 -4.99
C MET A 141 17.06 11.90 -4.01
N CYS A 142 15.91 11.47 -4.52
CA CYS A 142 14.75 11.13 -3.69
C CYS A 142 14.87 9.66 -3.28
N THR A 143 14.94 9.37 -1.99
CA THR A 143 14.96 7.99 -1.50
C THR A 143 13.59 7.55 -0.98
N LEU A 144 13.33 6.24 -0.96
CA LEU A 144 12.13 5.67 -0.35
C LEU A 144 12.00 6.06 1.12
N ARG A 145 13.13 6.21 1.82
CA ARG A 145 13.16 6.66 3.22
C ARG A 145 12.70 8.11 3.37
N ASP A 146 13.01 8.99 2.42
CA ASP A 146 12.54 10.38 2.44
C ASP A 146 11.03 10.46 2.21
N CYS A 147 10.57 9.62 1.30
CA CYS A 147 9.18 9.35 0.98
C CYS A 147 8.38 8.89 2.22
N LEU A 148 8.87 7.88 2.94
CA LEU A 148 8.27 7.39 4.20
C LEU A 148 8.35 8.42 5.32
N ARG A 149 9.49 9.11 5.48
CA ARG A 149 9.63 10.21 6.46
C ARG A 149 8.60 11.30 6.20
N SER A 150 8.46 11.74 4.95
CA SER A 150 7.47 12.74 4.57
C SER A 150 6.04 12.32 4.87
N PHE A 151 5.73 11.02 4.85
CA PHE A 151 4.40 10.50 5.20
C PHE A 151 4.14 10.56 6.71
N THR A 152 5.17 10.37 7.53
CA THR A 152 5.08 10.39 9.01
C THR A 152 5.48 11.72 9.66
N ASP A 153 5.95 12.68 8.87
CA ASP A 153 6.33 14.01 9.36
C ASP A 153 5.12 14.74 9.96
N LEU A 154 5.36 15.53 11.01
CA LEU A 154 4.35 16.44 11.53
C LEU A 154 4.08 17.52 10.47
N GLU A 155 2.83 17.68 10.07
CA GLU A 155 2.40 18.73 9.15
C GLU A 155 1.37 19.65 9.79
N GLU A 156 1.42 20.94 9.48
CA GLU A 156 0.33 21.86 9.77
C GLU A 156 -0.69 21.76 8.64
N LEU A 157 -1.97 21.57 8.98
CA LEU A 157 -3.05 21.52 8.00
C LEU A 157 -3.20 22.90 7.36
N ASP A 158 -3.39 22.91 6.04
CA ASP A 158 -3.57 24.15 5.30
C ASP A 158 -4.93 24.82 5.62
N GLU A 159 -5.13 26.02 5.07
CA GLU A 159 -6.35 26.82 5.30
C GLU A 159 -7.63 26.19 4.71
N THR A 160 -7.49 25.26 3.76
CA THR A 160 -8.60 24.51 3.14
C THR A 160 -8.90 23.21 3.89
N GLU A 161 -7.93 22.68 4.63
CA GLU A 161 -7.98 21.42 5.38
C GLU A 161 -8.22 21.60 6.89
N LEU A 162 -8.69 22.77 7.34
CA LEU A 162 -8.94 23.05 8.76
C LEU A 162 -9.80 21.98 9.45
N TYR A 163 -9.31 21.50 10.59
CA TYR A 163 -9.93 20.42 11.34
C TYR A 163 -11.05 20.92 12.25
N MET A 164 -12.18 20.19 12.30
CA MET A 164 -13.30 20.50 13.20
C MET A 164 -12.94 20.11 14.64
N CYS A 165 -12.53 21.07 15.46
CA CYS A 165 -12.17 20.83 16.84
C CYS A 165 -13.44 20.66 17.71
N HIS A 166 -13.58 19.50 18.36
CA HIS A 166 -14.74 19.19 19.19
C HIS A 166 -14.84 20.03 20.48
N LYS A 167 -13.73 20.60 20.97
CA LYS A 167 -13.71 21.50 22.13
C LYS A 167 -14.02 22.95 21.74
N CYS A 168 -13.43 23.45 20.65
CA CYS A 168 -13.73 24.80 20.13
C CYS A 168 -15.06 24.90 19.38
N LYS A 169 -15.65 23.76 18.99
CA LYS A 169 -16.87 23.67 18.17
C LYS A 169 -16.79 24.42 16.83
N LYS A 170 -15.59 24.54 16.26
CA LYS A 170 -15.36 25.17 14.95
C LYS A 170 -14.13 24.59 14.26
N LYS A 171 -13.98 24.88 12.96
CA LYS A 171 -12.78 24.55 12.18
C LYS A 171 -11.59 25.38 12.68
N GLN A 172 -10.48 24.73 12.99
CA GLN A 172 -9.30 25.35 13.59
C GLN A 172 -8.01 24.90 12.90
N LYS A 173 -7.02 25.78 12.93
CA LYS A 173 -5.64 25.41 12.60
C LYS A 173 -5.19 24.29 13.52
N SER A 174 -4.64 23.24 12.93
CA SER A 174 -4.26 22.03 13.64
C SER A 174 -3.03 21.43 12.98
N THR A 175 -2.21 20.73 13.75
CA THR A 175 -1.18 19.86 13.19
C THR A 175 -1.71 18.45 13.05
N LYS A 176 -1.18 17.70 12.09
CA LYS A 176 -1.50 16.31 11.83
C LYS A 176 -0.21 15.49 11.74
N LYS A 177 -0.23 14.28 12.29
CA LYS A 177 0.87 13.33 12.19
C LYS A 177 0.36 11.91 12.04
N PHE A 178 1.04 11.12 11.22
CA PHE A 178 0.81 9.68 11.13
C PHE A 178 1.92 8.92 11.85
N TRP A 179 1.51 7.86 12.55
CA TRP A 179 2.38 6.84 13.09
C TRP A 179 1.94 5.47 12.59
N ILE A 180 2.90 4.56 12.41
CA ILE A 180 2.57 3.16 12.16
C ILE A 180 2.44 2.46 13.52
N GLN A 181 1.25 1.96 13.85
CA GLN A 181 1.01 1.22 15.09
C GLN A 181 1.23 -0.28 14.90
N LYS A 182 0.82 -0.81 13.73
CA LYS A 182 1.00 -2.23 13.38
C LYS A 182 1.48 -2.32 11.94
N LEU A 183 2.60 -3.02 11.73
CA LEU A 183 3.12 -3.34 10.42
C LEU A 183 2.47 -4.62 9.85
N PRO A 184 2.28 -4.71 8.51
CA PRO A 184 1.83 -5.92 7.84
C PRO A 184 2.98 -6.90 7.55
N LYS A 185 2.68 -8.18 7.29
CA LYS A 185 3.69 -9.15 6.84
C LYS A 185 4.22 -8.82 5.45
N VAL A 186 3.35 -8.29 4.59
CA VAL A 186 3.71 -7.76 3.27
C VAL A 186 3.35 -6.28 3.23
N LEU A 187 4.38 -5.45 3.27
CA LEU A 187 4.27 -4.00 3.18
C LEU A 187 4.17 -3.60 1.71
N CYS A 188 3.00 -3.07 1.33
CA CYS A 188 2.77 -2.49 0.02
C CYS A 188 3.01 -0.97 0.08
N LEU A 189 3.94 -0.48 -0.73
CA LEU A 189 4.26 0.95 -0.83
C LEU A 189 3.94 1.44 -2.24
N HIS A 190 2.96 2.35 -2.34
CA HIS A 190 2.56 2.95 -3.60
C HIS A 190 3.22 4.32 -3.75
N LEU A 191 4.03 4.50 -4.80
CA LEU A 191 4.59 5.81 -5.15
C LEU A 191 3.55 6.58 -5.98
N LYS A 192 2.92 7.61 -5.39
CA LYS A 192 1.84 8.40 -6.02
C LYS A 192 2.35 9.24 -7.19
N ARG A 193 2.57 8.60 -8.34
CA ARG A 193 3.17 9.23 -9.54
C ARG A 193 2.17 10.03 -10.35
N PHE A 194 0.90 9.66 -10.33
CA PHE A 194 -0.11 10.35 -11.11
C PHE A 194 -0.73 11.48 -10.30
N HIS A 195 -0.68 12.69 -10.83
CA HIS A 195 -1.34 13.85 -10.27
C HIS A 195 -2.38 14.39 -11.26
N TRP A 196 -3.58 14.59 -10.75
CA TRP A 196 -4.66 15.25 -11.46
C TRP A 196 -4.79 16.69 -10.99
N THR A 197 -4.81 17.58 -11.97
CA THR A 197 -5.34 18.94 -11.81
C THR A 197 -6.51 19.09 -12.78
N ALA A 198 -7.29 20.16 -12.63
CA ALA A 198 -8.44 20.42 -13.50
C ALA A 198 -8.08 20.49 -15.00
N TYR A 199 -6.81 20.76 -15.34
CA TYR A 199 -6.37 21.00 -16.72
C TYR A 199 -5.23 20.09 -17.18
N LEU A 200 -4.51 19.45 -16.26
CA LEU A 200 -3.33 18.66 -16.57
C LEU A 200 -3.36 17.32 -15.84
N ARG A 201 -3.07 16.25 -16.59
CA ARG A 201 -2.75 14.93 -16.07
C ARG A 201 -1.24 14.76 -16.22
N ASN A 202 -0.51 14.69 -15.12
CA ASN A 202 0.95 14.55 -15.15
C ASN A 202 1.41 13.29 -14.44
N LYS A 203 2.46 12.68 -14.97
CA LYS A 203 3.20 11.59 -14.33
C LYS A 203 4.51 12.14 -13.77
N VAL A 204 4.70 11.97 -12.47
CA VAL A 204 5.96 12.24 -11.78
C VAL A 204 6.96 11.14 -12.16
N ASP A 205 7.90 11.52 -13.03
CA ASP A 205 8.94 10.63 -13.56
C ASP A 205 10.20 10.56 -12.68
N THR A 206 10.18 11.24 -11.52
CA THR A 206 11.28 11.27 -10.55
C THR A 206 11.68 9.87 -10.12
N TYR A 207 12.93 9.50 -10.34
CA TYR A 207 13.48 8.25 -9.81
C TYR A 207 13.47 8.29 -8.27
N VAL A 208 13.08 7.17 -7.67
CA VAL A 208 13.12 6.98 -6.21
C VAL A 208 14.05 5.83 -5.94
N GLU A 209 15.11 6.08 -5.21
CA GLU A 209 16.03 5.03 -4.77
C GLU A 209 15.37 4.19 -3.68
N PHE A 210 15.37 2.86 -3.83
CA PHE A 210 14.80 1.93 -2.86
C PHE A 210 15.76 0.75 -2.59
N PRO A 211 15.86 0.28 -1.34
CA PRO A 211 16.75 -0.84 -1.01
C PRO A 211 16.12 -2.18 -1.39
N LEU A 212 16.89 -3.09 -2.00
CA LEU A 212 16.40 -4.47 -2.21
C LEU A 212 16.25 -5.23 -0.90
N ARG A 213 17.04 -4.88 0.13
CA ARG A 213 17.12 -5.60 1.40
C ARG A 213 17.27 -4.64 2.57
N GLY A 214 16.74 -5.04 3.72
CA GLY A 214 16.94 -4.32 4.98
C GLY A 214 16.29 -2.93 5.01
N LEU A 215 15.09 -2.80 4.45
CA LEU A 215 14.25 -1.65 4.71
C LEU A 215 13.81 -1.69 6.19
N ASP A 216 14.37 -0.82 7.01
CA ASP A 216 14.03 -0.69 8.42
C ASP A 216 12.86 0.27 8.63
N MET A 217 11.76 -0.26 9.16
CA MET A 217 10.53 0.49 9.43
C MET A 217 10.44 1.03 10.86
N LYS A 218 11.41 0.72 11.74
CA LYS A 218 11.35 1.03 13.17
C LYS A 218 11.15 2.51 13.47
N CYS A 219 11.81 3.40 12.72
CA CYS A 219 11.74 4.85 12.91
C CYS A 219 10.37 5.47 12.59
N TYR A 220 9.46 4.71 11.99
CA TYR A 220 8.11 5.16 11.63
C TYR A 220 7.05 4.60 12.59
N LEU A 221 7.45 3.70 13.49
CA LEU A 221 6.57 3.13 14.49
C LEU A 221 6.29 4.15 15.60
N LEU A 222 5.09 4.08 16.16
CA LEU A 222 4.87 4.65 17.49
C LEU A 222 5.72 3.86 18.49
N GLU A 223 6.61 4.52 19.24
CA GLU A 223 7.43 3.84 20.24
C GLU A 223 6.54 3.05 21.21
N PRO A 224 6.69 1.73 21.32
CA PRO A 224 5.86 0.93 22.20
C PRO A 224 6.40 1.05 23.62
N GLU A 225 5.53 1.38 24.58
CA GLU A 225 5.91 1.46 25.98
C GLU A 225 6.43 0.13 26.56
N ASN A 226 6.21 -1.05 25.93
CA ASN A 226 6.85 -2.34 26.32
C ASN A 226 6.63 -3.55 25.37
N SER A 227 6.29 -3.39 24.09
CA SER A 227 6.00 -4.53 23.18
C SER A 227 6.15 -4.18 21.69
N GLY A 228 7.39 -3.97 21.23
CA GLY A 228 7.66 -3.79 19.81
C GLY A 228 7.47 -5.05 18.98
N PRO A 229 7.22 -4.91 17.67
CA PRO A 229 7.13 -6.06 16.76
C PRO A 229 8.46 -6.84 16.74
N GLU A 230 8.37 -8.17 16.58
CA GLU A 230 9.53 -9.07 16.58
C GLU A 230 10.53 -8.75 15.46
N SER A 231 10.06 -8.23 14.33
CA SER A 231 10.88 -7.72 13.23
C SER A 231 10.30 -6.43 12.66
N CYS A 232 11.17 -5.50 12.29
CA CYS A 232 10.84 -4.27 11.54
C CYS A 232 11.57 -4.21 10.20
N LEU A 233 12.29 -5.27 9.84
CA LEU A 233 13.14 -5.33 8.66
C LEU A 233 12.38 -5.99 7.53
N TYR A 234 12.45 -5.38 6.35
CA TYR A 234 11.80 -5.89 5.16
C TYR A 234 12.78 -6.05 4.01
N ASP A 235 12.53 -7.06 3.18
CA ASP A 235 13.23 -7.32 1.92
C ASP A 235 12.25 -7.19 0.75
N LEU A 236 12.72 -6.60 -0.34
CA LEU A 236 11.91 -6.38 -1.53
C LEU A 236 11.62 -7.72 -2.20
N ALA A 237 10.34 -7.99 -2.46
CA ALA A 237 9.90 -9.21 -3.13
C ALA A 237 9.40 -8.95 -4.56
N ALA A 238 8.78 -7.78 -4.81
CA ALA A 238 8.33 -7.43 -6.14
C ALA A 238 8.26 -5.91 -6.36
N VAL A 239 8.35 -5.51 -7.63
CA VAL A 239 8.23 -4.13 -8.10
C VAL A 239 7.30 -4.11 -9.30
N VAL A 240 6.23 -3.32 -9.24
CA VAL A 240 5.42 -2.98 -10.42
C VAL A 240 5.96 -1.69 -11.01
N VAL A 241 6.16 -1.67 -12.32
CA VAL A 241 6.71 -0.53 -13.07
C VAL A 241 5.70 -0.09 -14.10
N HIS A 242 5.47 1.22 -14.19
CA HIS A 242 4.70 1.83 -15.27
C HIS A 242 5.65 2.51 -16.26
N HIS A 243 5.65 2.04 -17.50
CA HIS A 243 6.34 2.64 -18.64
C HIS A 243 5.39 3.60 -19.37
N GLY A 244 5.94 4.65 -19.98
CA GLY A 244 5.14 5.67 -20.69
C GLY A 244 4.93 6.96 -19.89
N SER A 245 4.51 8.00 -20.60
CA SER A 245 4.50 9.40 -20.12
C SER A 245 3.16 9.85 -19.54
N GLY A 246 2.07 9.13 -19.78
CA GLY A 246 0.72 9.56 -19.44
C GLY A 246 -0.10 8.53 -18.65
N VAL A 247 -1.25 8.98 -18.14
CA VAL A 247 -2.20 8.14 -17.38
C VAL A 247 -3.07 7.28 -18.30
N GLY A 248 -3.30 7.73 -19.54
CA GLY A 248 -4.14 7.03 -20.53
C GLY A 248 -3.37 6.23 -21.57
N SER A 249 -2.04 6.18 -21.46
CA SER A 249 -1.16 5.44 -22.37
C SER A 249 0.17 5.14 -21.69
N GLY A 250 0.49 3.86 -21.60
CA GLY A 250 1.66 3.30 -20.96
C GLY A 250 1.64 1.78 -21.01
N HIS A 251 2.53 1.17 -20.23
CA HIS A 251 2.67 -0.28 -20.16
C HIS A 251 3.11 -0.70 -18.76
N TYR A 252 2.45 -1.69 -18.17
CA TYR A 252 2.84 -2.20 -16.85
C TYR A 252 3.66 -3.47 -17.00
N THR A 253 4.77 -3.55 -16.26
CA THR A 253 5.54 -4.78 -16.11
C THR A 253 5.87 -5.00 -14.65
N ALA A 254 6.26 -6.22 -14.26
CA ALA A 254 6.68 -6.51 -12.90
C ALA A 254 8.08 -7.12 -12.84
N TYR A 255 8.83 -6.79 -11.81
CA TYR A 255 9.99 -7.55 -11.36
C TYR A 255 9.58 -8.31 -10.10
N ALA A 256 9.91 -9.60 -9.99
CA ALA A 256 9.68 -10.36 -8.77
C ALA A 256 10.83 -11.31 -8.47
N ALA A 257 11.09 -11.49 -7.17
CA ALA A 257 12.10 -12.39 -6.67
C ALA A 257 11.52 -13.80 -6.44
N HIS A 258 12.20 -14.82 -6.92
CA HIS A 258 11.89 -16.22 -6.67
C HIS A 258 13.18 -17.01 -6.49
N GLU A 259 13.28 -17.76 -5.39
CA GLU A 259 14.47 -18.57 -5.05
C GLU A 259 15.80 -17.79 -5.14
N GLY A 260 15.79 -16.53 -4.71
CA GLY A 260 16.97 -15.67 -4.69
C GLY A 260 17.38 -15.09 -6.05
N ARG A 261 16.58 -15.30 -7.10
CA ARG A 261 16.78 -14.71 -8.44
C ARG A 261 15.65 -13.75 -8.79
N TRP A 262 15.95 -12.76 -9.62
CA TRP A 262 14.97 -11.81 -10.11
C TRP A 262 14.50 -12.16 -11.52
N PHE A 263 13.20 -12.00 -11.74
CA PHE A 263 12.57 -12.22 -13.02
C PHE A 263 11.78 -10.98 -13.43
N HIS A 264 11.84 -10.63 -14.71
CA HIS A 264 11.03 -9.61 -15.34
C HIS A 264 9.84 -10.26 -16.04
N PHE A 265 8.64 -9.93 -15.56
CA PHE A 265 7.35 -10.36 -16.09
C PHE A 265 6.79 -9.25 -16.98
N ASN A 266 6.77 -9.52 -18.28
CA ASN A 266 6.22 -8.65 -19.31
C ASN A 266 5.14 -9.42 -20.08
N ASP A 267 3.91 -9.33 -19.60
CA ASP A 267 2.76 -10.10 -20.07
C ASP A 267 3.05 -11.60 -20.13
N SER A 268 3.08 -12.19 -21.33
CA SER A 268 3.35 -13.61 -21.57
C SER A 268 4.83 -13.98 -21.53
N THR A 269 5.73 -13.01 -21.35
CA THR A 269 7.17 -13.21 -21.39
C THR A 269 7.77 -13.07 -20.00
N VAL A 270 8.56 -14.06 -19.58
CA VAL A 270 9.32 -14.04 -18.34
C VAL A 270 10.81 -14.17 -18.68
N THR A 271 11.61 -13.23 -18.20
CA THR A 271 13.07 -13.24 -18.42
C THR A 271 13.82 -13.12 -17.11
N LEU A 272 14.96 -13.80 -16.99
CA LEU A 272 15.86 -13.63 -15.85
C LEU A 272 16.50 -12.23 -15.90
N THR A 273 16.64 -11.58 -14.76
CA THR A 273 17.29 -10.26 -14.65
C THR A 273 18.17 -10.18 -13.40
N ASP A 274 19.03 -9.17 -13.35
CA ASP A 274 19.94 -8.91 -12.24
C ASP A 274 19.38 -7.83 -11.28
N GLU A 275 19.92 -7.82 -10.06
CA GLU A 275 19.55 -6.85 -9.02
C GLU A 275 19.82 -5.40 -9.46
N GLU A 276 20.85 -5.14 -10.28
CA GLU A 276 21.18 -3.80 -10.76
C GLU A 276 20.10 -3.21 -11.66
N THR A 277 19.48 -4.05 -12.49
CA THR A 277 18.38 -3.68 -13.37
C THR A 277 17.13 -3.36 -12.54
N VAL A 278 16.86 -4.17 -11.52
CA VAL A 278 15.70 -3.97 -10.63
C VAL A 278 15.81 -2.65 -9.87
N VAL A 279 16.95 -2.31 -9.27
CA VAL A 279 17.11 -1.06 -8.52
C VAL A 279 17.01 0.19 -9.40
N LYS A 280 17.38 0.09 -10.68
CA LYS A 280 17.26 1.20 -11.65
C LYS A 280 15.82 1.42 -12.14
N ALA A 281 14.90 0.52 -11.80
CA ALA A 281 13.51 0.62 -12.24
C ALA A 281 12.79 1.84 -11.65
N LYS A 282 11.97 2.50 -12.47
CA LYS A 282 11.06 3.56 -12.00
C LYS A 282 9.83 2.95 -11.34
N ALA A 283 10.03 2.44 -10.13
CA ALA A 283 9.01 1.72 -9.36
C ALA A 283 7.71 2.53 -9.26
N TYR A 284 6.57 1.86 -9.42
CA TYR A 284 5.24 2.39 -9.20
C TYR A 284 4.65 1.85 -7.89
N ILE A 285 4.73 0.52 -7.70
CA ILE A 285 4.36 -0.16 -6.45
C ILE A 285 5.52 -1.05 -6.03
N LEU A 286 5.87 -1.01 -4.75
CA LEU A 286 6.91 -1.84 -4.14
C LEU A 286 6.24 -2.79 -3.14
N PHE A 287 6.57 -4.08 -3.23
CA PHE A 287 6.13 -5.10 -2.28
C PHE A 287 7.32 -5.59 -1.47
N TYR A 288 7.27 -5.32 -0.18
CA TYR A 288 8.27 -5.68 0.80
C TYR A 288 7.73 -6.77 1.71
N VAL A 289 8.49 -7.84 1.93
CA VAL A 289 8.12 -8.94 2.83
C VAL A 289 8.94 -8.83 4.11
N GLU A 290 8.27 -8.98 5.25
CA GLU A 290 8.89 -8.98 6.56
C GLU A 290 9.96 -10.08 6.63
N ARG A 291 11.18 -9.69 7.00
CA ARG A 291 12.26 -10.63 7.24
C ARG A 291 11.98 -11.36 8.54
N GLN A 292 11.69 -12.64 8.44
CA GLN A 292 11.60 -13.51 9.62
C GLN A 292 12.97 -13.57 10.28
N ALA A 293 13.02 -13.38 11.59
CA ALA A 293 14.23 -13.65 12.36
C ALA A 293 14.55 -15.14 12.19
N LYS A 294 15.75 -15.48 11.70
CA LYS A 294 16.20 -16.88 11.73
C LYS A 294 16.22 -17.28 13.21
N SER A 295 15.29 -18.13 13.64
CA SER A 295 15.46 -18.87 14.88
C SER A 295 16.74 -19.67 14.70
N GLY A 296 17.76 -19.35 15.50
CA GLY A 296 19.03 -20.07 15.47
C GLY A 296 18.79 -21.52 15.88
N SER A 297 18.62 -22.40 14.89
CA SER A 297 18.73 -23.85 15.05
C SER A 297 19.92 -24.37 14.26
N ASP A 298 21.07 -23.71 14.43
CA ASP A 298 22.38 -24.34 14.29
C ASP A 298 22.96 -24.42 15.71
N LYS A 299 22.55 -25.45 16.45
CA LYS A 299 23.27 -25.92 17.63
C LYS A 299 23.76 -27.33 17.32
N LEU A 300 25.08 -27.38 17.07
CA LEU A 300 26.02 -28.51 17.02
C LEU A 300 25.65 -29.72 16.17
#